data_AF-A0AAX2IEA4-F1
#
_entry.id   AF-A0AAX2IEA4-F1
#
_cell.length_a   1.000
_cell.length_b   1.000
_cell.length_c   1.000
_cell.angle_alpha   90.00
_cell.angle_beta   90.00
_cell.angle_gamma   90.00
#
_symmetry.space_group_name_H-M   'P 1'
#
loop_
_entity.id
_entity.type
_entity.pdbx_description
1 polymer ?
#
loop_
_entity_poly.entity_id
_entity_poly.type
_entity_poly.pdbx_seq_one_letter_code
_entity_poly.pdbx_strand_id
1 'polypeptide(L)'
;MPRIYYREKKLHDVPLKNEVITVELFDKIIALSAFIPEDALQIFELPQKKSTFAFWKNDKPFKHAVVWNTEKPHTTYEYGDFYLPKAIVFFDVKDAYFPSDYYFIVNIDGQLELGYSRAGASTAWYEQPQLRHKVTSPKIIKRFEKSIQALYNYLTKNQ
;
A
#
# COMPACT_ATOMS: atom_id res chain seq x y z
N MET A 1 -3.72 5.40 -10.53
CA MET A 1 -2.78 5.00 -9.49
C MET A 1 -3.59 4.57 -8.29
N PRO A 2 -3.21 3.48 -7.62
CA PRO A 2 -4.08 2.81 -6.66
C PRO A 2 -4.22 3.65 -5.40
N ARG A 3 -5.27 4.49 -5.34
CA ARG A 3 -5.90 4.85 -4.07
C ARG A 3 -6.70 3.62 -3.62
N ILE A 4 -6.65 3.30 -2.34
CA ILE A 4 -7.40 2.19 -1.79
C ILE A 4 -8.77 2.71 -1.35
N TYR A 5 -9.83 2.01 -1.71
CA TYR A 5 -11.20 2.40 -1.41
C TYR A 5 -11.83 1.33 -0.51
N TYR A 6 -12.53 1.80 0.51
CA TYR A 6 -13.35 1.01 1.42
C TYR A 6 -14.80 1.47 1.28
N ARG A 7 -15.76 0.59 1.55
CA ARG A 7 -17.18 0.99 1.63
C ARG A 7 -17.49 1.78 2.89
N GLU A 8 -16.80 1.46 3.98
CA GLU A 8 -17.01 2.06 5.29
C GLU A 8 -15.65 2.38 5.93
N LYS A 9 -15.62 3.29 6.91
CA LYS A 9 -14.46 3.54 7.76
C LYS A 9 -14.27 2.36 8.74
N LYS A 10 -13.91 1.19 8.22
CA LYS A 10 -13.77 -0.05 8.98
C LYS A 10 -12.86 -1.02 8.26
N LEU A 11 -12.03 -1.75 9.01
CA LEU A 11 -11.25 -2.86 8.46
C LEU A 11 -12.17 -3.97 7.92
N HIS A 12 -11.75 -4.63 6.84
CA HIS A 12 -12.49 -5.79 6.33
C HIS A 12 -12.19 -7.06 7.15
N ASP A 13 -11.02 -7.10 7.77
CA ASP A 13 -10.44 -8.25 8.43
C ASP A 13 -9.91 -7.89 9.82
N VAL A 14 -9.38 -8.88 10.52
CA VAL A 14 -8.73 -8.62 11.82
C VAL A 14 -7.50 -7.72 11.68
N PRO A 15 -7.25 -6.81 12.64
CA PRO A 15 -6.06 -5.98 12.63
C PRO A 15 -4.77 -6.80 12.47
N LEU A 16 -3.86 -6.29 11.65
CA LEU A 16 -2.54 -6.86 11.46
C LEU A 16 -1.79 -6.87 12.80
N LYS A 17 -1.32 -8.06 13.19
CA LYS A 17 -0.33 -8.23 14.25
C LYS A 17 1.00 -8.60 13.61
N ASN A 18 1.97 -7.68 13.64
CA ASN A 18 3.29 -7.87 13.07
C ASN A 18 4.33 -7.05 13.87
N GLU A 19 5.52 -7.59 14.06
CA GLU A 19 6.58 -6.96 14.87
C GLU A 19 7.34 -5.85 14.11
N VAL A 20 7.34 -5.91 12.78
CA VAL A 20 8.08 -4.97 11.91
C VAL A 20 7.14 -3.90 11.35
N ILE A 21 5.96 -4.31 10.88
CA ILE A 21 4.94 -3.45 10.31
C ILE A 21 4.05 -2.95 11.46
N THR A 22 4.48 -1.88 12.10
CA THR A 22 3.78 -1.26 13.23
C THR A 22 3.05 0.01 12.82
N VAL A 23 2.04 0.41 13.61
CA VAL A 23 1.34 1.70 13.46
C VAL A 23 2.35 2.85 13.53
N GLU A 24 3.29 2.79 14.48
CA GLU A 24 4.33 3.81 14.64
C GLU A 24 5.19 3.96 13.37
N LEU A 25 5.63 2.86 12.77
CA LEU A 25 6.41 2.91 11.52
C LEU A 25 5.58 3.47 10.37
N PHE A 26 4.32 3.04 10.25
CA PHE A 26 3.41 3.55 9.24
C PHE A 26 3.22 5.07 9.38
N ASP A 27 2.88 5.54 10.57
CA ASP A 27 2.62 6.96 10.84
C ASP A 27 3.88 7.81 10.62
N LYS A 28 5.07 7.30 10.96
CA LYS A 28 6.33 7.95 10.61
C LYS A 28 6.49 8.12 9.09
N ILE A 29 6.21 7.09 8.29
CA ILE A 29 6.27 7.19 6.83
C ILE A 29 5.28 8.23 6.30
N ILE A 30 4.05 8.25 6.83
CA ILE A 30 3.05 9.25 6.46
C ILE A 30 3.55 10.66 6.79
N ALA A 31 4.12 10.88 7.99
CA ALA A 31 4.66 12.17 8.40
C ALA A 31 5.84 12.62 7.54
N LEU A 32 6.78 11.72 7.23
CA LEU A 32 7.89 11.99 6.30
C LEU A 32 7.40 12.34 4.89
N SER A 33 6.19 11.90 4.55
CA SER A 33 5.53 12.13 3.26
C SER A 33 4.57 13.33 3.29
N ALA A 34 4.63 14.19 4.32
CA ALA A 34 3.74 15.37 4.44
C ALA A 34 3.92 16.41 3.32
N PHE A 35 5.03 16.33 2.56
CA PHE A 35 5.25 17.17 1.37
C PHE A 35 4.31 16.82 0.20
N ILE A 36 3.65 15.66 0.22
CA ILE A 36 2.69 15.25 -0.81
C ILE A 36 1.38 16.04 -0.58
N PRO A 37 0.90 16.82 -1.58
CA PRO A 37 -0.37 17.55 -1.46
C PRO A 37 -1.57 16.63 -1.22
N GLU A 38 -2.61 17.16 -0.58
CA GLU A 38 -3.77 16.41 -0.05
C GLU A 38 -4.47 15.47 -1.06
N ASP A 39 -4.56 15.88 -2.33
CA ASP A 39 -5.18 15.11 -3.41
C ASP A 39 -4.20 14.39 -4.34
N ALA A 40 -2.90 14.51 -4.06
CA ALA A 40 -1.84 13.91 -4.84
C ALA A 40 -1.41 12.55 -4.26
N LEU A 41 -0.62 11.84 -5.05
CA LEU A 41 0.12 10.67 -4.61
C LEU A 41 1.51 10.73 -5.21
N GLN A 42 2.49 10.16 -4.50
CA GLN A 42 3.87 10.06 -4.98
C GLN A 42 4.22 8.60 -5.16
N ILE A 43 4.89 8.31 -6.28
CA ILE A 43 5.50 7.01 -6.54
C ILE A 43 6.97 7.09 -6.16
N PHE A 44 7.44 6.07 -5.45
CA PHE A 44 8.83 5.87 -5.10
C PHE A 44 9.34 4.60 -5.77
N GLU A 45 10.48 4.70 -6.43
CA GLU A 45 11.22 3.52 -6.91
C GLU A 45 12.11 3.01 -5.78
N LEU A 46 11.81 1.81 -5.28
CA LEU A 46 12.52 1.24 -4.16
C LEU A 46 13.82 0.56 -4.62
N PRO A 47 14.93 0.68 -3.85
CA PRO A 47 16.20 0.09 -4.21
C PRO A 47 16.14 -1.43 -4.44
N GLN A 48 16.47 -1.85 -5.66
CA GLN A 48 16.54 -3.26 -6.04
C GLN A 48 17.97 -3.78 -5.86
N LYS A 49 18.33 -4.26 -4.66
CA LYS A 49 19.65 -4.88 -4.46
C LYS A 49 19.83 -6.06 -5.42
N LYS A 50 20.89 -6.02 -6.23
CA LYS A 50 21.32 -7.17 -7.04
C LYS A 50 21.90 -8.21 -6.08
N SER A 51 21.16 -9.28 -5.82
CA SER A 51 21.73 -10.43 -5.09
C SER A 51 22.80 -11.07 -5.98
N THR A 52 24.05 -11.06 -5.53
CA THR A 52 25.17 -11.79 -6.16
C THR A 52 25.11 -13.29 -5.91
N PHE A 53 24.25 -13.75 -4.97
CA PHE A 53 24.02 -15.16 -4.70
C PHE A 53 22.64 -15.60 -5.21
N ALA A 54 22.64 -16.64 -6.06
CA ALA A 54 21.48 -17.11 -6.82
C ALA A 54 20.37 -17.77 -5.97
N PHE A 55 20.63 -18.09 -4.69
CA PHE A 55 19.71 -18.84 -3.81
C PHE A 55 18.71 -17.97 -3.03
N TRP A 56 18.85 -16.63 -3.03
CA TRP A 56 17.99 -15.70 -2.28
C TRP A 56 17.09 -14.83 -3.19
N LYS A 57 16.63 -15.38 -4.32
CA LYS A 57 15.87 -14.61 -5.33
C LYS A 57 14.46 -14.15 -4.88
N ASN A 58 13.93 -14.68 -3.80
CA ASN A 58 12.51 -14.58 -3.46
C ASN A 58 12.14 -13.56 -2.37
N ASP A 59 13.13 -12.79 -1.95
CA ASP A 59 13.14 -12.05 -0.69
C ASP A 59 13.38 -10.55 -0.88
N LYS A 60 13.22 -10.05 -2.11
CA LYS A 60 13.46 -8.65 -2.48
C LYS A 60 12.22 -7.79 -2.21
N PRO A 61 12.38 -6.51 -1.84
CA PRO A 61 11.25 -5.59 -1.74
C PRO A 61 10.51 -5.47 -3.08
N PHE A 62 9.29 -4.97 -3.06
CA PHE A 62 8.60 -4.52 -4.27
C PHE A 62 9.41 -3.42 -4.97
N LYS A 63 9.23 -3.28 -6.29
CA LYS A 63 9.94 -2.24 -7.05
C LYS A 63 9.42 -0.84 -6.80
N HIS A 64 8.11 -0.71 -6.58
CA HIS A 64 7.47 0.57 -6.43
C HIS A 64 6.69 0.64 -5.12
N ALA A 65 6.64 1.83 -4.54
CA ALA A 65 5.73 2.19 -3.47
C ALA A 65 4.94 3.44 -3.87
N VAL A 66 3.69 3.53 -3.47
CA VAL A 66 2.83 4.71 -3.61
C VAL A 66 2.31 5.07 -2.24
N VAL A 67 2.48 6.32 -1.85
CA VAL A 67 1.96 6.84 -0.57
C VAL A 67 0.75 7.71 -0.84
N TRP A 68 -0.33 7.41 -0.12
CA TRP A 68 -1.52 8.23 0.02
C TRP A 68 -1.63 8.62 1.50
N ASN A 69 -1.28 9.86 1.81
CA ASN A 69 -1.06 10.36 3.18
C ASN A 69 -2.30 11.01 3.82
N THR A 70 -3.38 11.14 3.07
CA THR A 70 -4.64 11.76 3.50
C THR A 70 -5.70 10.70 3.78
N GLU A 71 -6.63 10.96 4.69
CA GLU A 71 -7.89 10.21 4.77
C GLU A 71 -9.05 11.07 4.28
N LYS A 72 -9.97 10.50 3.50
CA LYS A 72 -11.16 11.27 3.06
C LYS A 72 -12.39 10.42 2.78
N PRO A 73 -13.59 10.93 3.08
CA PRO A 73 -14.82 10.40 2.51
C PRO A 73 -14.87 10.66 1.01
N HIS A 74 -15.55 9.77 0.28
CA HIS A 74 -15.75 9.89 -1.17
C HIS A 74 -17.16 9.44 -1.52
N THR A 75 -18.08 10.41 -1.51
CA THR A 75 -19.48 10.22 -1.87
C THR A 75 -19.66 10.35 -3.37
N THR A 76 -20.37 9.39 -3.96
CA THR A 76 -20.75 9.43 -5.37
C THR A 76 -22.24 9.18 -5.51
N TYR A 77 -22.86 9.86 -6.48
CA TYR A 77 -24.29 9.67 -6.75
C TYR A 77 -24.60 8.27 -7.28
N GLU A 78 -23.71 7.73 -8.14
CA GLU A 78 -23.97 6.50 -8.88
C GLU A 78 -23.53 5.23 -8.12
N TYR A 79 -22.42 5.29 -7.39
CA TYR A 79 -21.79 4.11 -6.80
C TYR A 79 -21.86 4.08 -5.27
N GLY A 80 -22.47 5.09 -4.66
CA GLY A 80 -22.61 5.26 -3.22
C GLY A 80 -21.39 5.87 -2.55
N ASP A 81 -21.34 5.71 -1.23
CA ASP A 81 -20.28 6.24 -0.37
C ASP A 81 -19.08 5.30 -0.28
N PHE A 82 -17.91 5.91 -0.22
CA PHE A 82 -16.64 5.25 -0.01
C PHE A 82 -15.81 6.03 1.01
N TYR A 83 -14.83 5.33 1.57
CA TYR A 83 -13.81 5.87 2.45
C TYR A 83 -12.43 5.56 1.88
N LEU A 84 -11.56 6.57 1.83
CA LEU A 84 -10.18 6.43 1.41
C LEU A 84 -9.29 6.57 2.66
N PRO A 85 -8.77 5.47 3.21
CA PRO A 85 -7.83 5.53 4.32
C PRO A 85 -6.46 6.00 3.84
N LYS A 86 -5.63 6.47 4.78
CA LYS A 86 -4.18 6.56 4.55
C LYS A 86 -3.67 5.19 4.14
N ALA A 87 -2.86 5.15 3.09
CA ALA A 87 -2.44 3.90 2.49
C ALA A 87 -1.02 3.98 1.94
N ILE A 88 -0.34 2.84 1.96
CA ILE A 88 0.89 2.62 1.20
C ILE A 88 0.66 1.41 0.31
N VAL A 89 0.86 1.59 -1.00
CA VAL A 89 0.66 0.54 -2.01
C VAL A 89 1.99 0.14 -2.62
N PHE A 90 2.24 -1.15 -2.76
CA PHE A 90 3.42 -1.73 -3.34
C PHE A 90 3.09 -2.60 -4.55
N PHE A 91 3.92 -2.52 -5.59
CA PHE A 91 3.77 -3.32 -6.80
C PHE A 91 5.11 -3.43 -7.56
N ASP A 92 5.18 -4.36 -8.52
CA ASP A 92 6.37 -4.59 -9.33
C ASP A 92 6.25 -4.11 -10.79
N VAL A 93 5.03 -4.02 -11.31
CA VAL A 93 4.78 -3.69 -12.71
C VAL A 93 3.77 -2.56 -12.77
N LYS A 94 4.13 -1.48 -13.48
CA LYS A 94 3.24 -0.36 -13.77
C LYS A 94 2.65 -0.55 -15.16
N ASP A 95 1.68 -1.46 -15.28
CA ASP A 95 1.04 -1.84 -16.54
C ASP A 95 -0.28 -1.12 -16.81
N ALA A 96 -0.93 -0.59 -15.78
CA ALA A 96 -2.17 0.16 -15.89
C ALA A 96 -2.30 1.22 -14.79
N TYR A 97 -3.40 1.99 -14.83
CA TYR A 97 -3.71 2.97 -13.80
C TYR A 97 -3.82 2.32 -12.41
N PHE A 98 -4.48 1.16 -12.33
CA PHE A 98 -4.34 0.21 -11.23
C PHE A 98 -3.40 -0.90 -11.71
N PRO A 99 -2.28 -1.16 -11.03
CA PRO A 99 -1.43 -2.30 -11.37
C PRO A 99 -2.24 -3.59 -11.42
N SER A 100 -1.90 -4.50 -12.32
CA SER A 100 -2.59 -5.80 -12.41
C SER A 100 -2.51 -6.63 -11.13
N ASP A 101 -1.40 -6.49 -10.39
CA ASP A 101 -1.18 -7.12 -9.09
C ASP A 101 -0.49 -6.11 -8.17
N TYR A 102 -1.17 -5.78 -7.07
CA TYR A 102 -0.63 -4.88 -6.05
C TYR A 102 -1.06 -5.29 -4.66
N TYR A 103 -0.25 -4.81 -3.73
CA TYR A 103 -0.29 -5.14 -2.34
C TYR A 103 -0.36 -3.83 -1.57
N PHE A 104 -1.16 -3.73 -0.52
CA PHE A 104 -1.29 -2.49 0.21
C PHE A 104 -1.38 -2.70 1.72
N ILE A 105 -1.03 -1.65 2.42
CA ILE A 105 -1.31 -1.48 3.85
C ILE A 105 -2.12 -0.21 4.05
N VAL A 106 -3.16 -0.29 4.87
CA VAL A 106 -3.96 0.86 5.27
C VAL A 106 -3.93 1.03 6.78
N ASN A 107 -4.19 2.26 7.23
CA ASN A 107 -4.47 2.58 8.63
C ASN A 107 -5.90 3.11 8.74
N ILE A 108 -6.75 2.44 9.53
CA ILE A 108 -8.10 2.88 9.87
C ILE A 108 -8.19 2.88 11.40
N ASP A 109 -8.46 4.06 11.98
CA ASP A 109 -8.63 4.26 13.43
C ASP A 109 -7.48 3.66 14.27
N GLY A 110 -6.25 3.83 13.81
CA GLY A 110 -5.04 3.35 14.50
C GLY A 110 -4.80 1.85 14.36
N GLN A 111 -5.52 1.17 13.47
CA GLN A 111 -5.36 -0.25 13.20
C GLN A 111 -4.91 -0.48 11.76
N LEU A 112 -3.91 -1.35 11.59
CA LEU A 112 -3.36 -1.68 10.29
C LEU A 112 -4.05 -2.89 9.67
N GLU A 113 -4.21 -2.88 8.36
CA GLU A 113 -4.65 -4.02 7.58
C GLU A 113 -3.80 -4.18 6.33
N LEU A 114 -3.32 -5.42 6.09
CA LEU A 114 -2.71 -5.80 4.83
C LEU A 114 -3.76 -6.35 3.87
N GLY A 115 -3.66 -5.94 2.62
CA GLY A 115 -4.48 -6.46 1.54
C GLY A 115 -3.68 -6.65 0.27
N TYR A 116 -4.24 -7.42 -0.64
CA TYR A 116 -3.81 -7.45 -2.03
C TYR A 116 -5.03 -7.41 -2.93
N SER A 117 -4.83 -6.90 -4.13
CA SER A 117 -5.86 -6.86 -5.16
C SER A 117 -5.25 -7.19 -6.50
N ARG A 118 -6.02 -7.92 -7.29
CA ARG A 118 -5.77 -8.08 -8.72
C ARG A 118 -6.71 -7.17 -9.48
N ALA A 119 -6.15 -6.28 -10.27
CA ALA A 119 -6.89 -5.30 -11.05
C ALA A 119 -6.35 -5.31 -12.49
N GLY A 120 -6.34 -4.15 -13.14
CA GLY A 120 -5.76 -3.96 -14.45
C GLY A 120 -6.43 -2.81 -15.18
N ALA A 121 -6.23 -2.74 -16.49
CA ALA A 121 -6.75 -1.66 -17.32
C ALA A 121 -8.28 -1.58 -17.36
N SER A 122 -8.98 -2.69 -17.14
CA SER A 122 -10.45 -2.77 -17.16
C SER A 122 -11.11 -2.57 -15.79
N THR A 123 -10.34 -2.40 -14.72
CA THR A 123 -10.89 -2.28 -13.36
C THR A 123 -11.25 -0.83 -13.07
N ALA A 124 -12.51 -0.60 -12.74
CA ALA A 124 -12.96 0.69 -12.24
C ALA A 124 -12.65 0.84 -10.75
N TRP A 125 -12.44 2.08 -10.31
CA TRP A 125 -12.01 2.36 -8.94
C TRP A 125 -13.04 1.90 -7.89
N TYR A 126 -14.33 1.94 -8.21
CA TYR A 126 -15.44 1.59 -7.31
C TYR A 126 -15.59 0.07 -7.11
N GLU A 127 -14.95 -0.75 -7.95
CA GLU A 127 -14.93 -2.21 -7.83
C GLU A 127 -13.87 -2.69 -6.82
N GLN A 128 -12.85 -1.87 -6.55
CA GLN A 128 -11.71 -2.23 -5.70
C GLN A 128 -12.08 -2.80 -4.32
N PRO A 129 -13.10 -2.29 -3.58
CA PRO A 129 -13.47 -2.90 -2.30
C PRO A 129 -13.85 -4.38 -2.42
N GLN A 130 -14.39 -4.82 -3.57
CA GLN A 130 -14.79 -6.20 -3.82
C GLN A 130 -13.63 -7.07 -4.35
N LEU A 131 -12.59 -6.45 -4.90
CA LEU A 131 -11.39 -7.13 -5.42
C LEU A 131 -10.30 -7.32 -4.37
N ARG A 132 -10.55 -6.89 -3.14
CA ARG A 132 -9.63 -7.03 -2.02
C ARG A 132 -9.58 -8.50 -1.57
N HIS A 133 -8.37 -8.92 -1.24
CA HIS A 133 -8.11 -10.18 -0.55
C HIS A 133 -7.13 -9.99 0.61
N LYS A 134 -7.24 -10.85 1.62
CA LYS A 134 -6.31 -10.89 2.75
C LYS A 134 -4.95 -11.43 2.32
N VAL A 135 -3.88 -10.78 2.75
CA VAL A 135 -2.52 -11.33 2.63
C VAL A 135 -2.28 -12.36 3.74
N THR A 136 -2.15 -13.63 3.37
CA THR A 136 -1.88 -14.73 4.31
C THR A 136 -0.51 -15.37 4.14
N SER A 137 0.12 -15.20 2.98
CA SER A 137 1.40 -15.83 2.66
C SER A 137 2.56 -15.24 3.48
N PRO A 138 3.28 -16.03 4.30
CA PRO A 138 4.42 -15.53 5.09
C PRO A 138 5.53 -14.93 4.22
N LYS A 139 5.73 -15.47 3.01
CA LYS A 139 6.70 -14.95 2.04
C LYS A 139 6.34 -13.53 1.59
N ILE A 140 5.05 -13.28 1.34
CA ILE A 140 4.56 -11.96 0.95
C ILE A 140 4.62 -10.99 2.14
N ILE A 141 4.30 -11.44 3.36
CA ILE A 141 4.42 -10.61 4.57
C ILE A 141 5.88 -10.17 4.76
N LYS A 142 6.85 -11.09 4.70
CA LYS A 142 8.29 -10.74 4.75
C LYS A 142 8.70 -9.77 3.64
N ARG A 143 8.09 -9.90 2.46
CA ARG A 143 8.31 -8.97 1.35
C ARG A 143 7.79 -7.57 1.65
N PHE A 144 6.63 -7.45 2.28
CA PHE A 144 6.09 -6.18 2.78
C PHE A 144 7.01 -5.56 3.82
N GLU A 145 7.43 -6.33 4.83
CA GLU A 145 8.34 -5.87 5.90
C GLU A 145 9.60 -5.20 5.31
N LYS A 146 10.21 -5.84 4.32
CA LYS A 146 11.37 -5.29 3.62
C LYS A 146 11.03 -4.05 2.79
N SER A 147 9.85 -4.02 2.18
CA SER A 147 9.43 -2.91 1.31
C SER A 147 9.08 -1.66 2.10
N ILE A 148 8.40 -1.81 3.24
CA ILE A 148 8.08 -0.69 4.14
C ILE A 148 9.35 -0.11 4.77
N GLN A 149 10.30 -0.96 5.17
CA GLN A 149 11.62 -0.52 5.64
C GLN A 149 12.42 0.18 4.54
N ALA A 150 12.39 -0.34 3.30
CA ALA A 150 13.06 0.29 2.18
C ALA A 150 12.48 1.69 1.88
N LEU A 151 11.16 1.84 1.93
CA LEU A 151 10.49 3.13 1.77
C LEU A 151 10.85 4.10 2.90
N TYR A 152 10.80 3.65 4.17
CA TYR A 152 11.20 4.47 5.31
C TYR A 152 12.65 4.97 5.20
N ASN A 153 13.57 4.06 4.86
CA ASN A 153 14.98 4.40 4.65
C ASN A 153 15.19 5.33 3.44
N TYR A 154 14.37 5.20 2.40
CA TYR A 154 14.40 6.10 1.25
C TYR A 154 13.97 7.51 1.67
N LEU A 155 12.87 7.64 2.39
CA LEU A 155 12.33 8.94 2.81
C LEU A 155 13.27 9.64 3.80
N THR A 156 13.81 8.92 4.78
CA THR A 156 14.73 9.50 5.78
C THR A 156 16.06 9.97 5.21
N LYS A 157 16.56 9.38 4.12
CA LYS A 157 17.80 9.80 3.47
C LYS A 157 17.66 10.99 2.52
N ASN A 158 16.45 11.28 2.08
CA ASN A 158 16.15 12.33 1.11
C ASN A 158 15.40 13.53 1.75
N GLN A 159 15.41 13.61 3.09
CA GLN A 159 15.06 14.82 3.84
C GLN A 159 16.32 15.63 4.12
#